data_AF-A0A147DS07-F1
#
_entry.id   AF-A0A147DS07-F1
#
_cell.length_a   1.000
_cell.length_b   1.000
_cell.length_c   1.000
_cell.angle_alpha   90.00
_cell.angle_beta   90.00
_cell.angle_gamma   90.00
#
_symmetry.space_group_name_H-M   'P 1'
#
loop_
_entity.id
_entity.type
_entity.pdbx_description
1 polymer ?
#
loop_
_entity_poly.entity_id
_entity_poly.type
_entity_poly.pdbx_seq_one_letter_code
_entity_poly.pdbx_strand_id
1 'polypeptide(L)'
;MTTQIVEPPRSAAAARRTTNWEKWGWIYMRASGVLLVVLIFGHLFVNMVAGEGVKQIDFAFVAGKWANPFWQVWDSLMLVLALVHGSNGMRTIINDYVAKPGIRKTLLLAVLIACVALIVLGLLVCWTFDPCPAGAAAADLPSFCPAQ
;
A
#
# COMPACT_ATOMS: atom_id res chain seq x y z
N MET A 1 29.44 23.11 11.35
CA MET A 1 30.01 21.76 11.18
C MET A 1 29.93 21.06 12.52
N THR A 2 28.94 20.20 12.71
CA THR A 2 28.94 19.25 13.84
C THR A 2 29.88 18.12 13.45
N THR A 3 31.04 18.07 14.07
CA THR A 3 31.97 16.94 13.96
C THR A 3 31.23 15.68 14.38
N GLN A 4 31.00 14.76 13.45
CA GLN A 4 30.64 13.38 13.77
C GLN A 4 31.81 12.83 14.59
N ILE A 5 31.62 12.66 15.89
CA ILE A 5 32.59 12.00 16.76
C ILE A 5 32.64 10.55 16.27
N VAL A 6 33.69 10.20 15.54
CA VAL A 6 33.91 8.82 15.12
C VAL A 6 34.26 8.02 16.38
N GLU A 7 33.46 7.01 16.70
CA GLU A 7 33.75 6.11 17.81
C GLU A 7 35.18 5.53 17.66
N PRO A 8 36.02 5.54 18.71
CA PRO A 8 37.37 5.00 18.63
C PRO A 8 37.34 3.50 18.30
N PRO A 9 38.34 2.96 17.57
CA PRO A 9 38.30 1.62 16.95
C PRO A 9 38.18 0.42 17.91
N ARG A 10 38.19 0.65 19.23
CA ARG A 10 38.03 -0.38 20.28
C ARG A 10 36.94 -0.01 21.30
N SER A 11 36.07 0.94 21.00
CA SER A 11 34.91 1.23 21.83
C SER A 11 34.01 -0.02 21.89
N ALA A 12 33.72 -0.51 23.09
CA ALA A 12 32.74 -1.58 23.26
C ALA A 12 31.37 -1.10 22.75
N ALA A 13 30.73 -1.88 21.88
CA ALA A 13 29.36 -1.59 21.47
C ALA A 13 28.47 -1.59 22.71
N ALA A 14 27.78 -0.48 22.97
CA ALA A 14 26.87 -0.38 24.11
C ALA A 14 25.83 -1.51 24.03
N ALA A 15 25.73 -2.33 25.08
CA ALA A 15 24.74 -3.41 25.16
C ALA A 15 23.33 -2.79 25.18
N ARG A 16 22.68 -2.73 24.03
CA ARG A 16 21.34 -2.12 23.89
C ARG A 16 20.28 -3.23 23.98
N ARG A 17 19.64 -3.36 25.14
CA ARG A 17 18.44 -4.21 25.30
C ARG A 17 17.22 -3.49 24.70
N THR A 18 17.13 -3.47 23.38
CA THR A 18 16.03 -2.83 22.65
C THR A 18 15.42 -3.81 21.65
N THR A 19 14.11 -3.72 21.43
CA THR A 19 13.45 -4.42 20.32
C THR A 19 14.17 -4.11 19.02
N ASN A 20 14.60 -5.15 18.31
CA ASN A 20 15.29 -4.98 17.03
C ASN A 20 14.25 -4.69 15.93
N TRP A 21 13.86 -3.42 15.82
CA TRP A 21 12.90 -2.95 14.83
C TRP A 21 13.35 -3.23 13.40
N GLU A 22 14.67 -3.23 13.14
CA GLU A 22 15.23 -3.59 11.82
C GLU A 22 14.99 -5.08 11.51
N LYS A 23 15.12 -5.98 12.50
CA LYS A 23 14.77 -7.40 12.33
C LYS A 23 13.29 -7.56 11.96
N TRP A 24 12.38 -6.90 12.68
CA TRP A 24 10.95 -6.98 12.39
C TRP A 24 10.60 -6.38 11.03
N GLY A 25 11.17 -5.22 10.69
CA GLY A 25 11.02 -4.61 9.36
C GLY A 25 11.56 -5.52 8.25
N TRP A 26 12.68 -6.19 8.49
CA TRP A 26 13.25 -7.16 7.55
C TRP A 26 12.29 -8.33 7.32
N ILE A 27 11.76 -8.94 8.39
CA ILE A 27 10.81 -10.06 8.30
C ILE A 27 9.55 -9.62 7.56
N TYR A 28 9.01 -8.44 7.90
CA TYR A 28 7.85 -7.87 7.22
C TYR A 28 8.07 -7.77 5.71
N MET A 29 9.21 -7.24 5.25
CA MET A 29 9.49 -7.12 3.81
C MET A 29 9.47 -8.47 3.07
N ARG A 30 9.94 -9.55 3.71
CA ARG A 30 9.96 -10.89 3.09
C ARG A 30 8.56 -11.49 3.04
N ALA A 31 7.88 -11.49 4.18
CA ALA A 31 6.55 -12.07 4.29
C ALA A 31 5.53 -11.31 3.40
N SER A 32 5.54 -9.98 3.45
CA SER A 32 4.69 -9.15 2.59
C SER A 32 5.03 -9.33 1.12
N GLY A 33 6.32 -9.43 0.75
CA GLY A 33 6.73 -9.65 -0.64
C GLY A 33 6.16 -10.94 -1.23
N VAL A 34 6.25 -12.06 -0.50
CA VAL A 34 5.68 -13.35 -0.94
C VAL A 34 4.17 -13.27 -1.11
N LEU A 35 3.47 -12.67 -0.14
CA LEU A 35 2.02 -12.51 -0.21
C LEU A 35 1.60 -11.57 -1.36
N LEU A 36 2.35 -10.48 -1.56
CA LEU A 36 2.10 -9.50 -2.62
C LEU A 36 2.26 -10.09 -4.01
N VAL A 37 3.11 -11.10 -4.22
CA VAL A 37 3.17 -11.82 -5.51
C VAL A 37 1.78 -12.37 -5.85
N VAL A 38 1.14 -13.10 -4.93
CA VAL A 38 -0.19 -13.66 -5.18
C VAL A 38 -1.23 -12.56 -5.38
N LEU A 39 -1.23 -11.55 -4.50
CA LEU A 39 -2.22 -10.46 -4.53
C LEU A 39 -2.13 -9.63 -5.82
N ILE A 40 -0.92 -9.21 -6.19
CA ILE A 40 -0.68 -8.36 -7.36
C ILE A 40 -0.93 -9.14 -8.65
N PHE A 41 -0.42 -10.36 -8.79
CA PHE A 41 -0.64 -11.12 -10.03
C PHE A 41 -2.11 -11.51 -10.19
N GLY A 42 -2.81 -11.90 -9.12
CA GLY A 42 -4.25 -12.13 -9.18
C GLY A 42 -5.01 -10.86 -9.58
N HIS A 43 -4.65 -9.70 -9.00
CA HIS A 43 -5.24 -8.42 -9.37
C HIS A 43 -4.97 -8.08 -10.84
N LEU A 44 -3.73 -8.14 -11.32
CA LEU A 44 -3.38 -7.85 -12.71
C LEU A 44 -4.07 -8.82 -13.68
N PHE A 45 -4.15 -10.11 -13.36
CA PHE A 45 -4.79 -11.10 -14.20
C PHE A 45 -6.28 -10.80 -14.40
N VAL A 46 -7.02 -10.58 -13.30
CA VAL A 46 -8.47 -10.32 -13.35
C VAL A 46 -8.80 -9.03 -14.09
N ASN A 47 -7.99 -7.98 -13.90
CA ASN A 47 -8.25 -6.69 -14.51
C ASN A 47 -7.73 -6.59 -15.97
N MET A 48 -6.59 -7.21 -16.29
CA MET A 48 -5.91 -6.97 -17.57
C MET A 48 -5.94 -8.14 -18.56
N VAL A 49 -6.15 -9.38 -18.10
CA VAL A 49 -6.00 -10.58 -18.92
C VAL A 49 -7.31 -11.36 -19.07
N ALA A 50 -8.03 -11.59 -17.98
CA ALA A 50 -9.30 -12.30 -18.00
C ALA A 50 -10.39 -11.51 -18.74
N GLY A 51 -11.44 -12.19 -19.23
CA GLY A 51 -12.57 -11.55 -19.91
C GLY A 51 -12.14 -10.82 -21.17
N GLU A 52 -12.52 -9.55 -21.30
CA GLU A 52 -12.14 -8.68 -22.42
C GLU A 52 -10.85 -7.87 -22.16
N GLY A 53 -10.09 -8.26 -21.13
CA GLY A 53 -8.88 -7.57 -20.68
C GLY A 53 -9.16 -6.15 -20.19
N VAL A 54 -8.23 -5.23 -20.41
CA VAL A 54 -8.32 -3.84 -19.90
C VAL A 54 -9.55 -3.08 -20.41
N LYS A 55 -10.13 -3.48 -21.54
CA LYS A 55 -11.26 -2.78 -22.16
C LYS A 55 -12.56 -2.88 -21.36
N GLN A 56 -12.70 -3.89 -20.51
CA GLN A 56 -13.88 -4.05 -19.65
C GLN A 56 -13.82 -3.17 -18.39
N ILE A 57 -12.68 -2.53 -18.10
CA ILE A 57 -12.51 -1.77 -16.86
C ILE A 57 -13.26 -0.43 -16.98
N ASP A 58 -14.47 -0.41 -16.44
CA ASP A 58 -15.29 0.78 -16.26
C ASP A 58 -15.90 0.81 -14.84
N PHE A 59 -16.81 1.76 -14.59
CA PHE A 59 -17.51 1.85 -13.31
C PHE A 59 -18.29 0.58 -12.99
N ALA A 60 -19.00 0.00 -13.97
CA ALA A 60 -19.86 -1.16 -13.76
C ALA A 60 -19.04 -2.41 -13.42
N PHE A 61 -17.89 -2.59 -14.05
CA PHE A 61 -16.94 -3.65 -13.71
C PHE A 61 -16.42 -3.53 -12.28
N VAL A 62 -15.99 -2.33 -11.86
CA VAL A 62 -15.52 -2.09 -10.49
C VAL A 62 -16.66 -2.29 -9.50
N ALA A 63 -17.86 -1.79 -9.80
CA ALA A 63 -19.04 -1.94 -8.96
C ALA A 63 -19.44 -3.41 -8.78
N GLY A 64 -19.45 -4.19 -9.86
CA GLY A 64 -19.73 -5.62 -9.80
C GLY A 64 -18.67 -6.40 -9.03
N LYS A 65 -17.40 -6.04 -9.18
CA LYS A 65 -16.30 -6.64 -8.42
C LYS A 65 -16.44 -6.33 -6.93
N TRP A 66 -16.65 -5.07 -6.56
CA TRP A 66 -16.75 -4.65 -5.15
C TRP A 66 -18.10 -4.93 -4.50
N ALA A 67 -19.13 -5.35 -5.25
CA ALA A 67 -20.35 -5.94 -4.69
C ALA A 67 -20.07 -7.29 -3.99
N ASN A 68 -18.93 -7.95 -4.26
CA ASN A 68 -18.48 -9.13 -3.55
C ASN A 68 -17.40 -8.76 -2.51
N PRO A 69 -17.64 -8.99 -1.19
CA PRO A 69 -16.70 -8.67 -0.11
C PRO A 69 -15.31 -9.30 -0.27
N PHE A 70 -15.21 -10.45 -0.96
CA PHE A 70 -13.92 -11.08 -1.25
C PHE A 70 -12.95 -10.10 -1.94
N TRP A 71 -13.44 -9.37 -2.95
CA TRP A 71 -12.60 -8.45 -3.71
C TRP A 71 -12.28 -7.16 -2.94
N GLN A 72 -13.20 -6.68 -2.10
CA GLN A 72 -12.93 -5.55 -1.21
C GLN A 72 -11.79 -5.88 -0.23
N VAL A 73 -11.83 -7.06 0.37
CA VAL A 73 -10.76 -7.54 1.26
C VAL A 73 -9.45 -7.75 0.50
N TRP A 74 -9.51 -8.36 -0.69
CA TRP A 74 -8.33 -8.58 -1.54
C TRP A 74 -7.63 -7.26 -1.89
N ASP A 75 -8.37 -6.30 -2.44
CA ASP A 75 -7.83 -5.01 -2.88
C ASP A 75 -7.38 -4.16 -1.67
N SER A 76 -8.11 -4.19 -0.54
CA SER A 76 -7.71 -3.49 0.70
C SER A 76 -6.43 -4.07 1.32
N LEU A 77 -6.32 -5.40 1.38
CA LEU A 77 -5.12 -6.07 1.90
C LEU A 77 -3.91 -5.76 1.00
N MET A 78 -4.10 -5.83 -0.32
CA MET A 78 -3.06 -5.48 -1.29
C MET A 78 -2.65 -4.01 -1.16
N LEU A 79 -3.59 -3.08 -1.04
CA LEU A 79 -3.33 -1.64 -0.86
C LEU A 79 -2.42 -1.40 0.34
N VAL A 80 -2.79 -1.91 1.51
CA VAL A 80 -2.04 -1.69 2.75
C VAL A 80 -0.66 -2.34 2.66
N LEU A 81 -0.59 -3.61 2.23
CA LEU A 81 0.67 -4.32 2.12
C LEU A 81 1.61 -3.67 1.10
N ALA A 82 1.11 -3.28 -0.08
CA ALA A 82 1.95 -2.73 -1.13
C ALA A 82 2.46 -1.32 -0.76
N LEU A 83 1.62 -0.46 -0.18
CA LEU A 83 2.06 0.87 0.26
C LEU A 83 3.08 0.78 1.39
N VAL A 84 2.83 -0.02 2.43
CA VAL A 84 3.77 -0.15 3.55
C VAL A 84 5.07 -0.83 3.10
N HIS A 85 5.01 -1.87 2.25
CA HIS A 85 6.18 -2.52 1.66
C HIS A 85 7.00 -1.53 0.82
N GLY A 86 6.35 -0.81 -0.10
CA GLY A 86 6.99 0.19 -0.95
C GLY A 86 7.60 1.34 -0.15
N SER A 87 6.88 1.86 0.85
CA SER A 87 7.38 2.94 1.71
C SER A 87 8.58 2.52 2.58
N ASN A 88 8.61 1.29 3.09
CA ASN A 88 9.78 0.79 3.82
C ASN A 88 10.99 0.55 2.88
N GLY A 89 10.75 0.10 1.64
CA GLY A 89 11.78 0.08 0.59
C GLY A 89 12.32 1.49 0.32
N MET A 90 11.43 2.47 0.15
CA MET A 90 11.80 3.88 -0.07
C MET A 90 12.58 4.47 1.11
N ARG A 91 12.22 4.13 2.36
CA ARG A 91 13.00 4.49 3.56
C ARG A 91 14.46 4.02 3.43
N THR A 92 14.67 2.79 2.98
CA THR A 92 16.02 2.22 2.79
C THR A 92 16.78 3.03 1.74
N ILE A 93 16.19 3.21 0.56
CA ILE A 93 16.79 4.00 -0.54
C ILE A 93 17.11 5.43 -0.09
N ILE A 94 16.20 6.13 0.61
CA ILE A 94 16.45 7.49 1.10
C ILE A 94 17.63 7.53 2.06
N ASN A 95 17.72 6.56 2.98
CA ASN A 95 18.80 6.51 3.96
C ASN A 95 20.17 6.26 3.30
N ASP A 96 20.19 5.47 2.22
CA ASP A 96 21.42 5.08 1.53
C ASP A 96 21.91 6.17 0.55
N TYR A 97 20.99 6.88 -0.11
CA TYR A 97 21.35 7.81 -1.19
C TYR A 97 21.32 9.31 -0.81
N VAL A 98 20.67 9.70 0.30
CA VAL A 98 20.51 11.12 0.66
C VAL A 98 21.46 11.53 1.78
N ALA A 99 22.60 12.11 1.38
CA ALA A 99 23.65 12.53 2.33
C ALA A 99 23.25 13.74 3.21
N LYS A 100 22.48 14.70 2.67
CA LYS A 100 22.10 15.92 3.38
C LYS A 100 21.03 15.61 4.45
N PRO A 101 21.30 15.79 5.76
CA PRO A 101 20.39 15.35 6.83
C PRO A 101 19.00 16.00 6.78
N GLY A 102 18.93 17.30 6.44
CA GLY A 102 17.67 18.03 6.32
C GLY A 102 16.80 17.48 5.20
N ILE A 103 17.38 17.27 4.01
CA ILE A 103 16.67 16.70 2.85
C ILE A 103 16.20 15.28 3.15
N ARG A 104 17.07 14.44 3.72
CA ARG A 104 16.73 13.07 4.11
C ARG A 104 15.52 13.03 5.04
N LYS A 105 15.51 13.87 6.08
CA LYS A 105 14.39 13.96 7.04
C LYS A 105 13.10 14.39 6.34
N THR A 106 13.16 15.39 5.46
CA THR A 106 11.99 15.85 4.70
C THR A 106 11.43 14.77 3.79
N LEU A 107 12.29 14.04 3.08
CA LEU A 107 11.85 12.95 2.20
C LEU A 107 11.23 11.79 2.97
N LEU A 108 11.82 11.38 4.11
CA LEU A 108 11.24 10.35 4.97
C LEU A 108 9.85 10.76 5.49
N LEU A 109 9.68 12.03 5.87
CA LEU A 109 8.38 12.56 6.31
C LEU A 109 7.37 12.59 5.15
N ALA A 110 7.80 13.02 3.96
CA ALA A 110 6.95 13.03 2.77
C ALA A 110 6.46 11.63 2.39
N VAL A 111 7.35 10.62 2.42
CA VAL A 111 6.98 9.21 2.19
C VAL A 111 5.99 8.72 3.24
N LEU A 112 6.20 9.04 4.51
CA LEU A 112 5.28 8.65 5.58
C LEU A 112 3.89 9.28 5.38
N ILE A 113 3.83 10.58 5.09
CA ILE A 113 2.57 11.29 4.84
C ILE A 113 1.85 10.70 3.62
N ALA A 114 2.57 10.49 2.51
CA ALA A 114 2.00 9.90 1.30
C ALA A 114 1.45 8.49 1.56
N CYS A 115 2.20 7.64 2.28
CA CYS A 115 1.76 6.30 2.64
C CYS A 115 0.45 6.34 3.44
N VAL A 116 0.39 7.15 4.50
CA VAL A 116 -0.80 7.23 5.35
C VAL A 116 -1.98 7.81 4.58
N ALA A 117 -1.77 8.90 3.83
CA ALA A 117 -2.82 9.54 3.05
C ALA A 117 -3.42 8.60 2.00
N LEU A 118 -2.59 7.86 1.25
CA LEU A 118 -3.05 6.92 0.23
C LEU A 118 -3.73 5.69 0.83
N ILE A 119 -3.26 5.17 1.96
CA ILE A 119 -3.95 4.07 2.68
C ILE A 119 -5.34 4.54 3.13
N VAL A 120 -5.42 5.69 3.80
CA VAL A 120 -6.70 6.21 4.31
C VAL A 120 -7.66 6.49 3.16
N LEU A 121 -7.20 7.21 2.12
CA LEU A 121 -8.02 7.50 0.95
C LEU A 121 -8.49 6.21 0.25
N GLY A 122 -7.59 5.25 0.03
CA GLY A 122 -7.93 4.00 -0.65
C GLY A 122 -8.88 3.12 0.17
N LEU A 123 -8.73 3.07 1.50
CA LEU A 123 -9.67 2.36 2.37
C LEU A 123 -11.03 3.05 2.42
N LEU A 124 -11.08 4.38 2.46
CA LEU A 124 -12.33 5.12 2.35
C LEU A 124 -13.02 4.75 1.02
N VAL A 125 -12.32 4.88 -0.11
CA VAL A 125 -12.87 4.51 -1.42
C VAL A 125 -13.34 3.05 -1.45
N CYS A 126 -12.57 2.09 -0.95
CA CYS A 126 -12.96 0.67 -1.05
C CYS A 126 -14.17 0.31 -0.16
N TRP A 127 -14.29 0.92 1.02
CA TRP A 127 -15.29 0.55 2.02
C TRP A 127 -16.51 1.47 2.08
N THR A 128 -16.44 2.67 1.50
CA THR A 128 -17.59 3.59 1.39
C THR A 128 -18.10 3.72 -0.03
N PHE A 129 -17.58 2.92 -0.98
CA PHE A 129 -18.12 2.85 -2.32
C PHE A 129 -19.48 2.14 -2.30
N ASP A 130 -20.49 2.80 -2.86
CA ASP A 130 -21.80 2.22 -3.06
C ASP A 130 -21.95 1.81 -4.54
N PRO A 131 -22.02 0.49 -4.83
CA PRO A 131 -22.24 0.03 -6.20
C PRO A 131 -23.67 0.31 -6.70
N CYS A 132 -24.60 0.67 -5.81
CA CYS A 132 -26.01 0.93 -6.10
C CYS A 132 -26.49 2.24 -5.46
N PRO A 133 -25.94 3.40 -5.86
CA PRO A 133 -26.21 4.67 -5.21
C PRO A 133 -27.70 5.02 -5.21
N ALA A 134 -28.20 5.50 -4.07
CA ALA A 134 -29.57 5.95 -3.92
C ALA A 134 -29.87 7.13 -4.87
N GLY A 135 -30.97 7.03 -5.62
CA GLY A 135 -31.42 8.08 -6.53
C GLY A 135 -30.78 8.08 -7.92
N ALA A 136 -29.98 7.06 -8.25
CA ALA A 136 -29.59 6.81 -9.64
C ALA A 136 -30.80 6.35 -10.46
N ALA A 137 -30.87 6.76 -11.73
CA ALA A 137 -31.94 6.28 -12.61
C ALA A 137 -31.81 4.76 -12.78
N ALA A 138 -32.93 4.04 -12.77
CA ALA A 138 -32.93 2.57 -12.91
C ALA A 138 -32.24 2.08 -14.20
N ALA A 139 -32.18 2.90 -15.25
CA ALA A 139 -31.48 2.60 -16.49
C ALA A 139 -29.94 2.65 -16.35
N ASP A 140 -29.42 3.36 -15.34
CA ASP A 140 -27.99 3.56 -15.11
C ASP A 140 -27.44 2.63 -14.01
N LEU A 141 -28.32 1.86 -13.35
CA LEU A 141 -27.93 0.92 -12.30
C LEU A 141 -27.50 -0.43 -12.90
N PRO A 142 -26.41 -1.03 -12.40
CA PRO A 142 -26.06 -2.41 -12.76
C PRO A 142 -27.18 -3.40 -12.43
N SER A 143 -27.32 -4.45 -13.25
CA SER A 143 -28.40 -5.46 -13.12
C SER A 143 -28.43 -6.24 -11.80
N PHE A 144 -27.35 -6.21 -11.02
CA PHE A 144 -27.28 -6.83 -9.69
C PHE A 144 -27.81 -5.92 -8.58
N CYS A 145 -28.08 -4.64 -8.86
CA CYS A 145 -28.70 -3.75 -7.88
C CYS A 145 -30.16 -4.16 -7.65
N PRO A 146 -30.65 -4.14 -6.39
CA PRO A 146 -32.06 -4.40 -6.12
C PRO A 146 -32.92 -3.34 -6.80
N ALA A 147 -34.11 -3.73 -7.27
CA ALA A 147 -35.10 -2.76 -7.73
C ALA A 147 -35.43 -1.81 -6.56
N GLN A 148 -35.14 -0.51 -6.75
CA GLN A 148 -35.44 0.54 -5.78
C GLN A 148 -36.93 0.88 -5.78
#